data_AF-A0A2R6ERH8-F1
#
_entry.id   AF-A0A2R6ERH8-F1
#
_cell.length_a   1.000
_cell.length_b   1.000
_cell.length_c   1.000
_cell.angle_alpha   90.00
_cell.angle_beta   90.00
_cell.angle_gamma   90.00
#
_symmetry.space_group_name_H-M   'P 1'
#
loop_
_entity.id
_entity.type
_entity.pdbx_description
1 polymer ?
#
loop_
_entity_poly.entity_id
_entity_poly.type
_entity_poly.pdbx_seq_one_letter_code
_entity_poly.pdbx_strand_id
1 'polypeptide(L)'
;MILDEREDAYGAAIRDHHAGEETVEIIERDDGWIGISAGTDLYFSEYDAWSDSERAAVARAEGRVLDVGCGRGDTRCTCKNEATRSSASTCLPAQSR
;
A
#
# COMPACT_ATOMS: atom_id res chain seq x y z
N MET A 1 -8.88 -2.58 15.24
CA MET A 1 -10.03 -3.18 14.53
C MET A 1 -9.42 -4.23 13.60
N ILE A 2 -9.88 -5.48 13.66
CA ILE A 2 -9.44 -6.56 12.76
C ILE A 2 -10.63 -6.79 11.82
N LEU A 3 -10.39 -6.70 10.51
CA LEU A 3 -11.39 -6.98 9.49
C LEU A 3 -11.52 -8.49 9.28
N ASP A 4 -12.72 -8.96 8.91
CA ASP A 4 -12.88 -10.34 8.44
C ASP A 4 -12.43 -10.52 6.98
N GLU A 5 -12.21 -11.75 6.52
CA GLU A 5 -11.71 -12.05 5.17
C GLU A 5 -12.59 -11.49 4.03
N ARG A 6 -13.88 -11.26 4.29
CA ARG A 6 -14.84 -10.70 3.33
C ARG A 6 -14.85 -9.17 3.34
N GLU A 7 -14.26 -8.56 4.37
CA GLU A 7 -14.18 -7.11 4.54
C GLU A 7 -12.81 -6.55 4.13
N ASP A 8 -11.80 -7.41 3.97
CA ASP A 8 -10.44 -7.03 3.54
C ASP A 8 -10.19 -7.32 2.05
N ALA A 9 -10.93 -6.64 1.17
CA ALA A 9 -10.77 -6.76 -0.28
C ALA A 9 -9.33 -6.44 -0.73
N TYR A 10 -8.70 -5.45 -0.09
CA TYR A 10 -7.32 -5.07 -0.34
C TYR A 10 -6.34 -6.19 0.00
N GLY A 11 -6.40 -6.72 1.22
CA GLY A 11 -5.51 -7.78 1.69
C GLY A 11 -5.70 -9.08 0.91
N ALA A 12 -6.93 -9.39 0.52
CA ALA A 12 -7.23 -10.51 -0.37
C ALA A 12 -6.54 -10.34 -1.74
N ALA A 13 -6.69 -9.19 -2.39
CA ALA A 13 -6.07 -8.91 -3.68
C ALA A 13 -4.53 -8.97 -3.61
N ILE A 14 -3.92 -8.46 -2.54
CA ILE A 14 -2.47 -8.52 -2.33
C ILE A 14 -1.99 -9.95 -2.13
N ARG A 15 -2.71 -10.77 -1.35
CA ARG A 15 -2.39 -12.18 -1.11
C ARG A 15 -2.46 -13.00 -2.39
N ASP A 16 -3.53 -12.84 -3.14
CA ASP A 16 -3.79 -13.64 -4.34
C ASP A 16 -2.80 -13.25 -5.46
N HIS A 17 -2.50 -11.96 -5.62
CA HIS A 17 -1.44 -11.51 -6.52
C HIS A 17 -0.05 -12.05 -6.11
N HIS A 18 0.26 -12.10 -4.81
CA HIS A 18 1.50 -12.74 -4.34
C HIS A 18 1.53 -14.24 -4.66
N ALA A 19 0.38 -14.91 -4.73
CA ALA A 19 0.28 -16.30 -5.17
C ALA A 19 0.40 -16.48 -6.70
N GLY A 20 0.50 -15.38 -7.46
CA GLY A 20 0.60 -15.37 -8.92
C GLY A 20 -0.75 -15.30 -9.64
N GLU A 21 -1.83 -15.02 -8.92
CA GLU A 21 -3.17 -14.89 -9.50
C GLU A 21 -3.40 -13.44 -10.00
N GLU A 22 -4.08 -13.30 -11.14
CA GLU A 22 -4.55 -11.98 -11.60
C GLU A 22 -5.77 -11.56 -10.78
N THR A 23 -5.63 -10.45 -10.05
CA THR A 23 -6.71 -9.91 -9.22
C THR A 23 -6.97 -8.45 -9.51
N VAL A 24 -8.24 -8.06 -9.38
CA VAL A 24 -8.67 -6.67 -9.45
C VAL A 24 -9.41 -6.33 -8.17
N GLU A 25 -9.02 -5.23 -7.53
CA GLU A 25 -9.73 -4.66 -6.40
C GLU A 25 -10.78 -3.65 -6.92
N ILE A 26 -12.02 -3.83 -6.48
CA ILE A 26 -13.10 -2.84 -6.69
C ILE A 26 -13.18 -1.98 -5.45
N ILE A 27 -13.10 -0.67 -5.64
CA ILE A 27 -13.15 0.33 -4.58
C ILE A 27 -14.51 1.00 -4.64
N GLU A 28 -15.26 0.92 -3.55
CA GLU A 28 -16.47 1.68 -3.29
C GLU A 28 -16.17 2.74 -2.22
N ARG A 29 -16.50 3.99 -2.51
CA ARG A 29 -16.28 5.14 -1.63
C ARG A 29 -17.61 5.64 -1.07
N ASP A 30 -17.53 6.30 0.07
CA ASP A 30 -18.66 6.94 0.75
C ASP A 30 -19.29 8.10 -0.04
N ASP A 31 -18.56 8.68 -0.98
CA ASP A 31 -19.06 9.66 -1.96
C ASP A 31 -19.82 9.01 -3.14
N GLY A 32 -20.05 7.69 -3.09
CA GLY A 32 -20.78 6.95 -4.12
C GLY A 32 -19.95 6.62 -5.36
N TRP A 33 -18.64 6.88 -5.34
CA TRP A 33 -17.75 6.49 -6.42
C TRP A 33 -17.45 4.98 -6.37
N ILE A 34 -17.51 4.34 -7.55
CA ILE A 34 -17.15 2.93 -7.75
C ILE A 34 -16.15 2.86 -8.89
N GLY A 35 -15.02 2.18 -8.67
CA GLY A 35 -14.01 1.97 -9.69
C GLY A 35 -13.06 0.84 -9.36
N ILE A 36 -12.14 0.58 -10.28
CA ILE A 36 -11.06 -0.40 -10.09
C ILE A 36 -9.82 0.31 -9.56
N SER A 37 -9.06 -0.39 -8.71
CA SER A 37 -7.75 0.10 -8.30
C SER A 37 -6.78 0.17 -9.49
N ALA A 38 -5.66 0.86 -9.31
CA ALA A 38 -4.62 0.98 -10.33
C ALA A 38 -3.82 -0.32 -10.56
N GLY A 39 -4.26 -1.44 -9.95
CA GLY A 39 -3.67 -2.76 -10.10
C GLY A 39 -2.72 -3.13 -8.96
N THR A 40 -2.68 -4.41 -8.65
CA THR A 40 -1.87 -4.92 -7.54
C THR A 40 -0.37 -4.78 -7.81
N ASP A 41 0.06 -4.80 -9.08
CA ASP A 41 1.44 -4.63 -9.54
C ASP A 41 2.14 -3.40 -8.97
N LEU A 42 1.41 -2.29 -8.81
CA LEU A 42 1.98 -1.04 -8.28
C LEU A 42 2.47 -1.21 -6.85
N TYR A 43 1.83 -2.05 -6.06
CA TYR A 43 2.30 -2.38 -4.71
C TYR A 43 3.57 -3.23 -4.74
N PHE A 44 3.85 -3.95 -5.83
CA PHE A 44 5.02 -4.80 -6.04
C PHE A 44 6.14 -4.12 -6.85
N SER A 45 5.94 -2.88 -7.30
CA SER A 45 6.90 -2.14 -8.11
C SER A 45 8.25 -1.91 -7.41
N GLU A 46 9.33 -2.18 -8.14
CA GLU A 46 10.68 -1.84 -7.70
C GLU A 46 10.92 -0.32 -7.73
N TYR A 47 11.89 0.16 -6.95
CA TYR A 47 12.20 1.59 -6.79
C TYR A 47 12.37 2.36 -8.13
N ASP A 48 12.94 1.72 -9.13
CA ASP A 48 13.17 2.32 -10.44
C ASP A 48 11.86 2.53 -11.23
N ALA A 49 10.83 1.74 -10.95
CA ALA A 49 9.50 1.87 -11.56
C ALA A 49 8.61 2.92 -10.87
N TRP A 50 9.09 3.53 -9.76
CA TRP A 50 8.31 4.53 -9.05
C TRP A 50 8.18 5.83 -9.86
N SER A 51 7.24 6.68 -9.47
CA SER A 51 7.17 8.04 -10.00
C SER A 51 8.31 8.92 -9.46
N ASP A 52 8.65 9.99 -10.18
CA ASP A 52 9.63 10.97 -9.72
C ASP A 52 9.25 11.60 -8.39
N SER A 53 7.95 11.79 -8.15
CA SER A 53 7.42 12.33 -6.89
C SER A 53 7.66 11.38 -5.71
N GLU A 54 7.46 10.08 -5.89
CA GLU A 54 7.72 9.08 -4.85
C GLU A 54 9.21 8.98 -4.52
N ARG A 55 10.08 8.94 -5.55
CA ARG A 55 11.53 8.95 -5.36
C ARG A 55 12.00 10.20 -4.63
N ALA A 56 11.48 11.37 -5.01
CA ALA A 56 11.83 12.65 -4.40
C ALA A 56 11.32 12.78 -2.95
N ALA A 57 10.22 12.13 -2.60
CA ALA A 57 9.71 12.07 -1.24
C ALA A 57 10.61 11.20 -0.34
N VAL A 58 10.97 10.00 -0.81
CA VAL A 58 11.88 9.10 -0.08
C VAL A 58 13.27 9.69 0.09
N ALA A 59 13.80 10.39 -0.92
CA ALA A 59 15.10 11.06 -0.82
C ALA A 59 15.15 12.15 0.28
N ARG A 60 13.99 12.68 0.70
CA ARG A 60 13.89 13.68 1.79
C ARG A 60 13.62 13.04 3.16
N ALA A 61 13.39 11.74 3.22
CA ALA A 61 13.01 11.03 4.44
C ALA A 61 14.27 10.58 5.21
N GLU A 62 14.67 11.36 6.20
CA GLU A 62 15.88 11.12 7.01
C GLU A 62 15.54 10.88 8.50
N GLY A 63 16.31 10.00 9.17
CA GLY A 63 16.18 9.74 10.61
C GLY A 63 15.09 8.73 10.97
N ARG A 64 14.10 9.12 11.79
CA ARG A 64 12.98 8.22 12.16
C ARG A 64 11.77 8.54 11.30
N VAL A 65 11.40 7.59 10.43
CA VAL A 65 10.34 7.77 9.44
C VAL A 65 9.19 6.81 9.75
N LEU A 66 7.96 7.30 9.65
CA LEU A 66 6.75 6.48 9.73
C LEU A 66 6.15 6.38 8.33
N ASP A 67 6.04 5.17 7.82
CA ASP A 67 5.30 4.88 6.59
C ASP A 67 3.83 4.63 6.94
N VAL A 68 2.97 5.55 6.52
CA VAL A 68 1.52 5.50 6.74
C VAL A 68 0.86 5.04 5.44
N GLY A 69 0.15 3.92 5.51
CA GLY A 69 -0.42 3.23 4.35
C GLY A 69 0.57 2.29 3.66
N CYS A 70 1.45 1.60 4.42
CA CYS A 70 2.52 0.78 3.82
C CYS A 70 2.02 -0.42 2.97
N GLY A 71 0.73 -0.75 3.05
CA GLY A 71 0.13 -1.82 2.27
C GLY A 71 0.63 -3.20 2.70
N ARG A 72 1.31 -3.93 1.80
CA ARG A 72 1.81 -5.32 1.90
C ARG A 72 2.80 -5.61 3.05
N GLY A 73 3.05 -4.66 3.95
CA GLY A 73 3.86 -4.88 5.15
C GLY A 73 5.38 -4.93 4.92
N ASP A 74 5.86 -5.39 3.76
CA ASP A 74 7.30 -5.69 3.61
C ASP A 74 8.12 -4.75 2.71
N THR A 75 7.54 -3.98 1.78
CA THR A 75 8.37 -3.44 0.65
C THR A 75 8.11 -2.03 0.13
N ARG A 76 7.08 -1.28 0.56
CA ARG A 76 7.01 0.15 0.17
C ARG A 76 8.01 1.03 0.95
N CYS A 77 8.69 0.46 1.94
CA CYS A 77 9.81 1.06 2.65
C CYS A 77 11.18 0.59 2.11
N THR A 78 11.61 1.11 0.97
CA THR A 78 13.06 1.24 0.71
C THR A 78 13.51 2.65 1.06
N CYS A 79 13.21 3.12 2.28
CA CYS A 79 14.04 4.14 2.93
C CYS A 79 15.28 3.45 3.53
N LYS A 80 16.10 2.81 2.69
CA LYS A 80 17.43 2.34 3.10
C LYS A 80 18.48 3.36 2.70
N ASN A 81 18.39 4.55 3.28
CA ASN A 81 19.61 5.33 3.52
C ASN A 81 20.13 4.85 4.88
N GLU A 82 21.44 4.65 5.03
CA GLU A 82 22.07 3.97 6.18
C GLU A 82 21.78 4.64 7.54
N ALA A 83 21.14 5.81 7.53
CA ALA A 83 20.73 6.62 8.68
C ALA A 83 19.23 6.53 9.07
N THR A 84 18.38 5.80 8.32
CA THR A 84 16.91 5.86 8.50
C THR A 84 16.33 4.59 9.15
N ARG A 85 15.66 4.73 10.31
CA ARG A 85 14.81 3.67 10.91
C ARG A 85 13.37 3.95 10.51
N SER A 86 12.72 3.00 9.83
CA SER A 86 11.31 3.09 9.47
C SER A 86 10.42 2.20 10.34
N SER A 87 9.24 2.70 10.66
CA SER A 87 8.10 1.93 11.17
C SER A 87 6.97 1.99 10.15
N ALA A 88 6.15 0.95 10.06
CA ALA A 88 5.07 0.86 9.08
C ALA A 88 3.70 0.74 9.76
N SER A 89 2.69 1.41 9.21
CA SER A 89 1.30 1.34 9.64
C SER A 89 0.40 1.35 8.42
N THR A 90 -0.58 0.46 8.32
CA THR A 90 -1.59 0.47 7.27
C THR A 90 -2.90 0.99 7.85
N CYS A 91 -3.37 2.14 7.37
CA CYS A 91 -4.68 2.68 7.71
C CYS A 91 -5.69 2.19 6.66
N LEU A 92 -6.54 1.23 7.05
CA LEU A 92 -7.68 0.82 6.23
C LEU A 92 -8.85 1.77 6.48
N PRO A 93 -9.69 2.08 5.46
CA PRO A 93 -10.78 3.03 5.60
C PRO A 93 -11.75 2.59 6.70
N ALA A 94 -12.14 3.55 7.55
CA ALA A 94 -13.20 3.35 8.53
C ALA A 94 -14.54 3.30 7.78
N GLN A 95 -15.20 2.15 7.74
CA GLN A 95 -16.53 2.06 7.16
C GLN A 95 -17.58 2.73 8.08
N SER A 96 -18.41 3.57 7.47
CA SER A 96 -19.65 4.08 8.06
C SER A 96 -20.60 2.91 8.31
N ARG A 97 -21.24 2.92 9.49
CA ARG A 97 -22.32 2.01 9.87
C ARG A 97 -23.54 2.13 8.96
#